data_AF-A0A183CE09-F1
#
_entry.id   AF-A0A183CE09-F1
#
_cell.length_a   1.000
_cell.length_b   1.000
_cell.length_c   1.000
_cell.angle_alpha   90.00
_cell.angle_beta   90.00
_cell.angle_gamma   90.00
#
_symmetry.space_group_name_H-M   'P 1'
#
loop_
_entity.id
_entity.type
_entity.pdbx_description
1 polymer ?
#
loop_
_entity_poly.entity_id
_entity_poly.type
_entity_poly.pdbx_seq_one_letter_code
_entity_poly.pdbx_strand_id
1 'polypeptide(L)'
;MCAWIFAVLPLLFVLISDHSLIGAVTAPPYGQLAVNGKFLVQKSTKKTVKLHGLSLYWSQWQPRFWVAETVNRIKCGCNSNVVRAAMGTQKSFGGYVANPSAEYAKMKTIIEAALDQGIYVIVDWHTGDDLATDEINYANSSQKLLKLMANIRTLSTKFGMSPSNSSTHF
;
A
#
# COMPACT_ATOMS: atom_id res chain seq x y z
N MET A 1 64.61 -44.64 -5.77
CA MET A 1 64.16 -45.76 -6.63
C MET A 1 62.87 -46.33 -6.06
N CYS A 2 62.06 -46.96 -6.92
CA CYS A 2 60.63 -47.29 -6.79
C CYS A 2 59.68 -46.18 -7.24
N ALA A 3 59.14 -46.43 -8.43
CA ALA A 3 58.36 -45.56 -9.30
C ALA A 3 57.02 -46.25 -9.63
N TRP A 4 56.22 -45.54 -10.43
CA TRP A 4 55.05 -45.98 -11.24
C TRP A 4 53.71 -45.99 -10.49
N ILE A 5 52.89 -44.94 -10.65
CA ILE A 5 51.91 -44.68 -11.74
C ILE A 5 50.68 -45.56 -11.63
N PHE A 6 49.51 -44.97 -11.37
CA PHE A 6 48.29 -45.22 -12.14
C PHE A 6 47.43 -43.96 -12.15
N ALA A 7 47.19 -43.46 -13.36
CA ALA A 7 46.15 -42.51 -13.70
C ALA A 7 44.77 -43.06 -13.33
N VAL A 8 43.79 -42.18 -13.08
CA VAL A 8 42.54 -42.03 -13.85
C VAL A 8 41.75 -40.91 -13.16
N LEU A 9 41.76 -39.73 -13.78
CA LEU A 9 40.70 -38.73 -13.60
C LEU A 9 39.40 -39.38 -14.07
N PRO A 10 38.30 -39.28 -13.31
CA PRO A 10 37.14 -38.74 -14.01
C PRO A 10 36.25 -37.86 -13.12
N LEU A 11 35.45 -37.05 -13.80
CA LEU A 11 34.30 -36.31 -13.30
C LEU A 11 34.60 -35.05 -12.47
N LEU A 12 34.84 -33.96 -13.20
CA LEU A 12 33.80 -32.93 -13.36
C LEU A 12 32.84 -32.78 -12.16
N PHE A 13 33.34 -32.22 -11.05
CA PHE A 13 32.50 -31.66 -9.99
C PHE A 13 32.66 -30.14 -9.99
N VAL A 14 32.45 -29.51 -11.16
CA VAL A 14 32.19 -28.06 -11.19
C VAL A 14 30.70 -27.90 -10.97
N LEU A 15 30.41 -27.55 -9.72
CA LEU A 15 29.15 -27.09 -9.18
C LEU A 15 28.26 -26.48 -10.25
N ILE A 16 27.15 -27.15 -10.53
CA ILE A 16 25.97 -26.55 -11.15
C ILE A 16 25.58 -25.41 -10.21
N SER A 17 26.04 -24.20 -10.51
CA SER A 17 25.45 -23.01 -9.93
C SER A 17 24.10 -22.89 -10.62
N ASP A 18 23.12 -23.62 -10.10
CA ASP A 18 21.71 -23.33 -10.34
C ASP A 18 21.47 -21.93 -9.77
N HIS A 19 21.82 -20.91 -10.55
CA HIS A 19 21.17 -19.62 -10.44
C HIS A 19 19.76 -19.83 -10.95
N SER A 20 18.95 -20.43 -10.08
CA SER A 20 17.52 -20.26 -10.09
C SER A 20 17.25 -18.77 -10.19
N LEU A 21 16.98 -18.28 -11.40
CA LEU A 21 16.21 -17.07 -11.65
C LEU A 21 14.76 -17.34 -11.21
N ILE A 22 14.57 -17.83 -9.98
CA ILE A 22 13.35 -17.53 -9.23
C ILE A 22 13.49 -16.03 -9.01
N GLY A 23 12.88 -15.26 -9.92
CA GLY A 23 12.89 -13.80 -9.84
C GLY A 23 12.54 -13.43 -8.40
N ALA A 24 13.54 -12.93 -7.66
CA ALA A 24 13.42 -12.76 -6.23
C ALA A 24 12.12 -12.03 -5.95
N VAL A 25 11.18 -12.72 -5.29
CA VAL A 25 9.94 -12.12 -4.81
C VAL A 25 10.38 -11.08 -3.81
N THR A 26 10.37 -9.82 -4.25
CA THR A 26 10.66 -8.71 -3.34
C THR A 26 9.62 -8.79 -2.23
N ALA A 27 10.02 -8.84 -0.97
CA ALA A 27 9.05 -8.68 0.11
C ALA A 27 8.66 -7.19 0.20
N PRO A 28 7.41 -6.84 0.55
CA PRO A 28 7.07 -5.46 0.86
C PRO A 28 7.99 -4.89 1.95
N PRO A 29 8.25 -3.56 1.94
CA PRO A 29 7.69 -2.57 1.02
C PRO A 29 8.41 -2.55 -0.36
N TYR A 30 7.63 -2.41 -1.44
CA TYR A 30 8.15 -2.39 -2.81
C TYR A 30 8.65 -1.00 -3.28
N GLY A 31 8.64 0.01 -2.41
CA GLY A 31 8.87 1.41 -2.79
C GLY A 31 7.71 1.99 -3.62
N GLN A 32 8.00 2.99 -4.47
CA GLN A 32 6.98 3.63 -5.30
C GLN A 32 6.44 2.63 -6.34
N LEU A 33 5.12 2.50 -6.42
CA LEU A 33 4.44 1.65 -7.40
C LEU A 33 4.18 2.40 -8.71
N ALA A 34 4.05 1.68 -9.81
CA ALA A 34 3.67 2.18 -11.13
C ALA A 34 2.85 1.12 -11.89
N VAL A 35 2.17 1.53 -12.95
CA VAL A 35 1.47 0.63 -13.88
C VAL A 35 2.33 0.42 -15.12
N ASN A 36 2.48 -0.84 -15.54
CA ASN A 36 3.13 -1.23 -16.79
C ASN A 36 2.21 -2.21 -17.54
N GLY A 37 1.53 -1.72 -18.58
CA GLY A 37 0.46 -2.45 -19.26
C GLY A 37 -0.63 -2.86 -18.26
N LYS A 38 -0.85 -4.17 -18.12
CA LYS A 38 -1.83 -4.76 -17.19
C LYS A 38 -1.27 -5.08 -15.79
N PHE A 39 0.00 -4.76 -15.52
CA PHE A 39 0.67 -5.13 -14.29
C PHE A 39 0.93 -3.93 -13.39
N LEU A 40 0.77 -4.14 -12.08
CA LEU A 40 1.32 -3.27 -11.06
C LEU A 40 2.80 -3.65 -10.86
N VAL A 41 3.69 -2.67 -10.89
CA VAL A 41 5.14 -2.89 -10.79
C VAL A 41 5.78 -1.95 -9.77
N GLN A 42 6.93 -2.34 -9.24
CA GLN A 42 7.84 -1.43 -8.58
C GLN A 42 8.39 -0.43 -9.62
N LYS A 43 8.30 0.88 -9.37
CA LYS A 43 8.68 1.92 -10.33
C LYS A 43 10.16 1.86 -10.71
N SER A 44 11.03 1.59 -9.74
CA SER A 44 12.49 1.57 -9.91
C SER A 44 12.99 0.34 -10.67
N THR A 45 12.49 -0.85 -10.35
CA THR A 45 13.00 -2.13 -10.89
C THR A 45 12.13 -2.70 -12.01
N LYS A 46 10.91 -2.19 -12.20
CA LYS A 46 9.87 -2.73 -13.09
C LYS A 46 9.42 -4.16 -12.76
N LYS A 47 9.81 -4.70 -11.60
CA LYS A 47 9.33 -6.01 -11.14
C LYS A 47 7.84 -5.94 -10.81
N THR A 48 7.08 -6.93 -11.29
CA THR A 48 5.66 -7.09 -10.96
C THR A 48 5.47 -7.31 -9.46
N VAL A 49 4.45 -6.66 -8.90
CA VAL A 49 4.06 -6.80 -7.50
C VAL A 49 2.59 -7.20 -7.39
N LYS A 50 2.19 -7.70 -6.22
CA LYS A 50 0.79 -7.98 -5.89
C LYS A 50 0.49 -7.41 -4.52
N LEU A 51 -0.64 -6.70 -4.42
CA LEU A 51 -1.15 -6.22 -3.14
C LEU A 51 -2.28 -7.14 -2.68
N HIS A 52 -2.25 -7.53 -1.41
CA HIS A 52 -3.28 -8.31 -0.75
C HIS A 52 -3.51 -7.76 0.66
N GLY A 53 -4.78 -7.63 1.03
CA GLY A 53 -5.14 -6.87 2.21
C GLY A 53 -6.61 -6.93 2.56
N LEU A 54 -6.94 -6.23 3.64
CA LEU A 54 -8.30 -6.09 4.12
C LEU A 54 -8.76 -4.63 4.00
N SER A 55 -10.07 -4.48 3.80
CA SER A 55 -10.74 -3.19 3.94
C SER A 55 -11.27 -3.05 5.35
N LEU A 56 -11.07 -1.87 5.94
CA LEU A 56 -11.89 -1.44 7.05
C LEU A 56 -13.32 -1.21 6.54
N TYR A 57 -14.28 -1.39 7.44
CA TYR A 57 -15.65 -0.98 7.21
C TYR A 57 -15.78 0.54 7.34
N TRP A 58 -16.94 1.06 6.95
CA TRP A 58 -17.33 2.47 7.03
C TRP A 58 -16.89 3.12 8.35
N SER A 59 -16.10 4.19 8.24
CA SER A 59 -15.44 4.87 9.36
C SER A 59 -16.40 5.41 10.43
N GLN A 60 -17.57 5.88 10.02
CA GLN A 60 -18.59 6.41 10.91
C GLN A 60 -19.42 5.32 11.59
N TRP A 61 -19.56 4.14 10.96
CA TRP A 61 -20.34 3.03 11.51
C TRP A 61 -19.51 2.06 12.37
N GLN A 62 -18.22 1.93 12.10
CA GLN A 62 -17.33 1.04 12.85
C GLN A 62 -16.04 1.73 13.33
N PRO A 63 -16.14 2.85 14.07
CA PRO A 63 -14.98 3.65 14.48
C PRO A 63 -14.00 2.88 15.38
N ARG A 64 -14.46 1.85 16.10
CA ARG A 64 -13.63 1.02 16.99
C ARG A 64 -12.46 0.33 16.27
N PHE A 65 -12.58 0.09 14.97
CA PHE A 65 -11.53 -0.55 14.18
C PHE A 65 -10.57 0.47 13.54
N TRP A 66 -10.83 1.77 13.65
CA TRP A 66 -10.01 2.83 13.08
C TRP A 66 -8.86 3.25 14.02
N VAL A 67 -8.09 2.26 14.45
CA VAL A 67 -6.96 2.38 15.39
C VAL A 67 -5.72 1.67 14.85
N ALA A 68 -4.53 2.05 15.32
CA ALA A 68 -3.26 1.49 14.85
C ALA A 68 -3.14 -0.03 15.07
N GLU A 69 -3.70 -0.54 16.17
CA GLU A 69 -3.67 -1.98 16.48
C GLU A 69 -4.38 -2.82 15.39
N THR A 70 -5.47 -2.32 14.82
CA THR A 70 -6.15 -3.00 13.70
C THR A 70 -5.22 -3.16 12.51
N VAL A 71 -4.44 -2.13 12.17
CA VAL A 71 -3.49 -2.18 11.05
C VAL A 71 -2.37 -3.19 11.31
N ASN A 72 -1.87 -3.24 12.55
CA ASN A 72 -0.90 -4.26 12.95
C ASN A 72 -1.48 -5.68 12.82
N ARG A 73 -2.73 -5.90 13.25
CA ARG A 73 -3.42 -7.19 13.10
C ARG A 73 -3.66 -7.56 11.64
N ILE A 74 -3.99 -6.60 10.78
CA ILE A 74 -4.14 -6.81 9.33
C ILE A 74 -2.78 -7.24 8.73
N LYS A 75 -1.69 -6.54 9.05
CA LYS A 75 -0.36 -6.91 8.58
C LYS A 75 0.05 -8.29 9.07
N CYS A 76 0.08 -8.50 10.39
CA CYS A 76 0.68 -9.69 10.99
C CYS A 76 -0.26 -10.90 10.98
N GLY A 77 -1.55 -10.71 11.26
CA GLY A 77 -2.53 -11.80 11.34
C GLY A 77 -3.02 -12.28 9.97
N CYS A 78 -3.12 -11.37 8.99
CA CYS A 78 -3.58 -11.71 7.64
C CYS A 78 -2.45 -11.68 6.59
N ASN A 79 -1.19 -11.54 7.03
CA ASN A 79 -0.01 -11.38 6.18
C ASN A 79 -0.19 -10.26 5.13
N SER A 80 -0.94 -9.20 5.44
CA SER A 80 -1.33 -8.20 4.44
C SER A 80 -0.22 -7.19 4.16
N ASN A 81 -0.15 -6.73 2.91
CA ASN A 81 0.77 -5.67 2.49
C ASN A 81 0.06 -4.38 2.05
N VAL A 82 -1.27 -4.34 2.15
CA VAL A 82 -2.09 -3.15 1.97
C VAL A 82 -3.27 -3.16 2.95
N VAL A 83 -3.73 -1.98 3.37
CA VAL A 83 -5.02 -1.78 4.05
C VAL A 83 -5.86 -0.76 3.27
N ARG A 84 -7.16 -1.00 3.12
CA ARG A 84 -8.09 0.00 2.57
C ARG A 84 -8.84 0.71 3.70
N ALA A 85 -8.73 2.03 3.75
CA ALA A 85 -9.38 2.89 4.73
C ALA A 85 -10.62 3.54 4.09
N ALA A 86 -11.78 2.90 4.24
CA ALA A 86 -13.05 3.32 3.65
C ALA A 86 -13.73 4.43 4.48
N MET A 87 -13.33 5.68 4.25
CA MET A 87 -13.87 6.83 5.00
C MET A 87 -15.24 7.17 4.46
N GLY A 88 -16.28 6.98 5.28
CA GLY A 88 -17.64 7.34 4.89
C GLY A 88 -17.77 8.84 4.67
N THR A 89 -18.52 9.23 3.66
CA THR A 89 -18.61 10.62 3.20
C THR A 89 -19.96 11.26 3.51
N GLN A 90 -21.01 10.45 3.64
CA GLN A 90 -22.40 10.86 3.77
C GLN A 90 -22.67 11.85 4.90
N LYS A 91 -23.34 12.96 4.55
CA LYS A 91 -23.76 13.97 5.54
C LYS A 91 -24.83 13.42 6.49
N SER A 92 -25.86 12.78 5.95
CA SER A 92 -27.02 12.30 6.72
C SER A 92 -26.71 11.17 7.70
N PHE A 93 -25.59 10.46 7.49
CA PHE A 93 -25.18 9.32 8.31
C PHE A 93 -23.87 9.56 9.07
N GLY A 94 -23.44 10.82 9.20
CA GLY A 94 -22.33 11.21 10.06
C GLY A 94 -20.92 10.95 9.50
N GLY A 95 -20.79 10.77 8.18
CA GLY A 95 -19.52 10.70 7.47
C GLY A 95 -18.79 12.05 7.36
N TYR A 96 -17.75 12.10 6.53
CA TYR A 96 -16.80 13.21 6.46
C TYR A 96 -17.45 14.56 6.13
N VAL A 97 -18.48 14.59 5.28
CA VAL A 97 -19.17 15.86 4.95
C VAL A 97 -19.87 16.45 6.17
N ALA A 98 -20.39 15.62 7.08
CA ALA A 98 -20.96 16.08 8.35
C ALA A 98 -19.91 16.32 9.43
N ASN A 99 -18.94 15.41 9.56
CA ASN A 99 -17.97 15.38 10.67
C ASN A 99 -16.51 15.37 10.18
N PRO A 100 -16.06 16.39 9.45
CA PRO A 100 -14.78 16.35 8.73
C PRO A 100 -13.58 16.15 9.66
N SER A 101 -13.56 16.79 10.83
CA SER A 101 -12.45 16.65 11.78
C SER A 101 -12.34 15.25 12.38
N ALA A 102 -13.49 14.62 12.72
CA ALA A 102 -13.51 13.30 13.31
C ALA A 102 -13.10 12.21 12.31
N GLU A 103 -13.66 12.26 11.11
CA GLU A 103 -13.32 11.31 10.04
C GLU A 103 -11.89 11.50 9.53
N TYR A 104 -11.40 12.75 9.45
CA TYR A 104 -9.99 13.04 9.18
C TYR A 104 -9.05 12.43 10.21
N ALA A 105 -9.36 12.56 11.51
CA ALA A 105 -8.52 12.03 12.57
C ALA A 105 -8.39 10.51 12.49
N LYS A 106 -9.49 9.80 12.22
CA LYS A 106 -9.49 8.35 11.98
C LYS A 106 -8.62 7.99 10.76
N MET A 107 -8.80 8.69 9.64
CA MET A 107 -8.00 8.48 8.43
C MET A 107 -6.51 8.68 8.69
N LYS A 108 -6.15 9.77 9.38
CA LYS A 108 -4.76 10.05 9.78
C LYS A 108 -4.18 8.90 10.61
N THR A 109 -4.91 8.41 11.61
CA THR A 109 -4.48 7.27 12.43
C THR A 109 -4.15 6.04 11.60
N ILE A 110 -5.00 5.69 10.62
CA ILE A 110 -4.77 4.51 9.77
C ILE A 110 -3.60 4.70 8.81
N ILE A 111 -3.44 5.90 8.24
CA ILE A 111 -2.31 6.22 7.36
C ILE A 111 -0.99 6.14 8.13
N GLU A 112 -0.91 6.79 9.29
CA GLU A 112 0.29 6.76 10.13
C GLU A 112 0.64 5.34 10.55
N ALA A 113 -0.36 4.57 11.00
CA ALA A 113 -0.15 3.17 11.34
C ALA A 113 0.30 2.31 10.14
N ALA A 114 -0.25 2.53 8.94
CA ALA A 114 0.18 1.80 7.74
C ALA A 114 1.64 2.12 7.37
N LEU A 115 2.04 3.39 7.48
CA LEU A 115 3.41 3.83 7.29
C LEU A 115 4.37 3.21 8.31
N ASP A 116 4.02 3.26 9.60
CA ASP A 116 4.82 2.66 10.69
C ASP A 116 4.95 1.15 10.52
N GLN A 117 3.88 0.50 10.03
CA GLN A 117 3.88 -0.92 9.71
C GLN A 117 4.55 -1.24 8.36
N GLY A 118 4.95 -0.25 7.57
CA GLY A 118 5.62 -0.48 6.27
C GLY A 118 4.74 -1.19 5.24
N ILE A 119 3.42 -0.95 5.27
CA ILE A 119 2.45 -1.47 4.29
C ILE A 119 1.79 -0.33 3.52
N TYR A 120 1.17 -0.65 2.38
CA TYR A 120 0.42 0.35 1.61
C TYR A 120 -0.91 0.69 2.28
N VAL A 121 -1.43 1.88 1.99
CA VAL A 121 -2.77 2.29 2.39
C VAL A 121 -3.53 2.83 1.18
N ILE A 122 -4.75 2.35 0.96
CA ILE A 122 -5.71 2.92 0.01
C ILE A 122 -6.59 3.89 0.80
N VAL A 123 -6.46 5.18 0.50
CA VAL A 123 -7.31 6.24 1.05
C VAL A 123 -8.56 6.32 0.19
N ASP A 124 -9.69 5.91 0.74
CA ASP A 124 -10.93 5.73 0.00
C ASP A 124 -12.01 6.72 0.45
N TRP A 125 -12.49 7.52 -0.51
CA TRP A 125 -13.64 8.42 -0.36
C TRP A 125 -14.91 7.60 -0.57
N HIS A 126 -15.42 7.03 0.52
CA HIS A 126 -16.42 5.97 0.47
C HIS A 126 -17.83 6.53 0.50
N THR A 127 -18.42 6.67 -0.70
CA THR A 127 -19.82 7.08 -0.93
C THR A 127 -20.71 5.86 -1.18
N GLY A 128 -22.01 5.97 -0.84
CA GLY A 128 -22.93 4.83 -0.77
C GLY A 128 -24.32 5.07 -1.35
N ASP A 129 -24.62 6.26 -1.87
CA ASP A 129 -25.96 6.59 -2.38
C ASP A 129 -25.92 7.05 -3.84
N ASP A 130 -26.95 6.70 -4.61
CA ASP A 130 -27.14 7.06 -6.02
C ASP A 130 -27.36 8.58 -6.24
N LEU A 131 -27.52 9.34 -5.15
CA LEU A 131 -27.65 10.81 -5.11
C LEU A 131 -26.35 11.49 -4.67
N ALA A 132 -25.19 10.85 -4.87
CA ALA A 132 -23.84 11.32 -4.50
C ALA A 132 -23.42 12.68 -5.10
N THR A 133 -24.29 13.41 -5.79
CA THR A 133 -24.01 14.73 -6.38
C THR A 133 -23.41 15.69 -5.37
N ASP A 134 -23.95 15.78 -4.15
CA ASP A 134 -23.41 16.67 -3.12
C ASP A 134 -22.04 16.21 -2.60
N GLU A 135 -21.82 14.90 -2.48
CA GLU A 135 -20.56 14.32 -1.99
C GLU A 135 -19.45 14.39 -3.05
N ILE A 136 -19.79 14.16 -4.31
CA ILE A 136 -18.92 14.30 -5.47
C ILE A 136 -18.59 15.78 -5.67
N ASN A 137 -19.58 16.66 -5.62
CA ASN A 137 -19.37 18.11 -5.70
C ASN A 137 -18.50 18.58 -4.52
N TYR A 138 -18.70 18.04 -3.32
CA TYR A 138 -17.84 18.32 -2.18
C TYR A 138 -16.42 17.79 -2.40
N ALA A 139 -16.24 16.57 -2.89
CA ALA A 139 -14.92 16.02 -3.20
C ALA A 139 -14.17 16.91 -4.20
N ASN A 140 -14.84 17.29 -5.29
CA ASN A 140 -14.29 18.10 -6.37
C ASN A 140 -14.03 19.57 -5.96
N SER A 141 -14.86 20.13 -5.09
CA SER A 141 -14.70 21.52 -4.59
C SER A 141 -13.81 21.60 -3.34
N SER A 142 -13.61 20.50 -2.61
CA SER A 142 -12.87 20.53 -1.37
C SER A 142 -11.36 20.56 -1.63
N GLN A 143 -10.80 21.77 -1.55
CA GLN A 143 -9.36 21.96 -1.35
C GLN A 143 -8.83 21.22 -0.11
N LYS A 144 -9.72 20.76 0.78
CA LYS A 144 -9.42 20.01 1.99
C LYS A 144 -8.99 18.57 1.72
N LEU A 145 -9.56 17.89 0.72
CA LEU A 145 -9.08 16.56 0.29
C LEU A 145 -7.70 16.68 -0.35
N LEU A 146 -7.49 17.69 -1.20
CA LEU A 146 -6.18 18.03 -1.76
C LEU A 146 -5.17 18.39 -0.67
N LYS A 147 -5.56 19.12 0.39
CA LYS A 147 -4.72 19.40 1.56
C LYS A 147 -4.44 18.16 2.42
N LEU A 148 -5.41 17.26 2.59
CA LEU A 148 -5.18 15.95 3.24
C LEU A 148 -4.12 15.17 2.45
N MET A 149 -4.28 15.07 1.13
CA MET A 149 -3.31 14.40 0.25
C MET A 149 -1.97 15.12 0.20
N ALA A 150 -1.94 16.45 0.27
CA ALA A 150 -0.70 17.23 0.36
C ALA A 150 0.02 17.03 1.69
N ASN A 151 -0.70 16.95 2.81
CA ASN A 151 -0.11 16.65 4.12
C ASN A 151 0.42 15.20 4.16
N ILE A 152 -0.28 14.25 3.52
CA ILE A 152 0.22 12.89 3.31
C ILE A 152 1.49 12.91 2.46
N ARG A 153 1.60 13.77 1.45
CA ARG A 153 2.83 13.95 0.64
C ARG A 153 3.99 14.48 1.49
N THR A 154 3.74 15.42 2.39
CA THR A 154 4.75 15.90 3.37
C THR A 154 5.19 14.77 4.31
N LEU A 155 4.25 13.96 4.80
CA LEU A 155 4.56 12.78 5.62
C LEU A 155 5.37 11.75 4.80
N SER A 156 4.98 11.47 3.57
CA SER A 156 5.68 10.58 2.63
C SER A 156 7.13 11.02 2.39
N THR A 157 7.37 12.34 2.27
CA THR A 157 8.71 12.92 2.10
C THR A 157 9.57 12.74 3.37
N LYS A 158 8.97 12.87 4.57
CA LYS A 158 9.64 12.60 5.86
C LYS A 158 10.12 11.14 5.97
N PHE A 159 9.44 10.20 5.31
CA PHE A 159 9.80 8.78 5.28
C PHE A 159 10.62 8.39 4.03
N GLY A 160 11.17 9.35 3.28
CA GLY A 160 12.04 9.08 2.13
C GLY A 160 11.31 8.53 0.90
N MET A 161 9.98 8.61 0.86
CA MET A 161 9.17 8.21 -0.29
C MET A 161 9.06 9.38 -1.27
N SER A 162 9.37 9.13 -2.55
CA SER A 162 9.27 10.15 -3.61
C SER A 162 7.80 10.54 -3.85
N PRO A 163 7.46 11.84 -3.93
CA PRO A 163 6.09 12.28 -4.20
C PRO A 163 5.53 11.64 -5.49
N SER A 164 4.29 11.15 -5.47
CA SER A 164 3.61 10.72 -6.69
C SER A 164 3.19 11.95 -7.50
N ASN A 165 3.63 12.06 -8.75
CA ASN A 165 3.02 12.98 -9.71
C ASN A 165 1.75 12.31 -10.26
N SER A 166 0.71 12.18 -9.43
CA SER A 166 -0.63 11.90 -9.95
C SER A 166 -1.29 13.25 -10.25
N SER A 167 -1.21 13.67 -11.52
CA SER A 167 -2.15 14.61 -12.10
C SER A 167 -3.55 14.00 -11.96
N THR A 168 -4.30 14.45 -10.97
CA THR A 168 -5.70 14.10 -10.77
C THR A 168 -6.50 14.69 -11.92
N HIS A 169 -6.68 13.93 -12.98
CA HIS A 169 -7.85 14.09 -13.84
C HIS A 169 -8.98 13.33 -13.15
N PHE A 170 -9.79 14.10 -12.41
CA PHE A 170 -11.19 13.75 -12.19
C PHE A 170 -11.99 14.28 -13.37
#